data_AF-A0A2E4DG97-F1
#
_entry.id   AF-A0A2E4DG97-F1
#
_cell.length_a   1.000
_cell.length_b   1.000
_cell.length_c   1.000
_cell.angle_alpha   90.00
_cell.angle_beta   90.00
_cell.angle_gamma   90.00
#
_symmetry.space_group_name_H-M   'P 1'
#
loop_
_entity.id
_entity.type
_entity.pdbx_description
1 polymer ?
#
loop_
_entity_poly.entity_id
_entity_poly.type
_entity_poly.pdbx_seq_one_letter_code
_entity_poly.pdbx_strand_id
1 'polypeptide(L)'
;MKNIGLLMLLTLSLSVFATESVILTKTYNKNDKWELYRTQYKVNTDLGRAWFKIELADMSPFDDLDYQDARVMPEGMYFDQATGDIMINDTVCATTKSSRRYLKIYPTGNCEVRGEERKVQIDDGYNIITKKQLNIILTVN
;
A
#
# COMPACT_ATOMS: atom_id res chain seq x y z
N MET A 1 -39.10 8.86 45.16
CA MET A 1 -38.67 10.15 44.57
C MET A 1 -37.23 10.02 44.10
N LYS A 2 -37.00 10.34 42.82
CA LYS A 2 -35.78 10.88 42.18
C LYS A 2 -34.44 10.11 42.28
N ASN A 3 -34.15 9.39 41.20
CA ASN A 3 -33.03 9.62 40.28
C ASN A 3 -31.62 9.84 40.86
N ILE A 4 -31.00 8.74 41.28
CA ILE A 4 -29.55 8.43 41.31
C ILE A 4 -28.90 8.25 39.93
N GLY A 5 -28.86 9.27 39.07
CA GLY A 5 -28.18 9.17 37.78
C GLY A 5 -26.66 8.98 37.94
N LEU A 6 -26.13 7.82 37.53
CA LEU A 6 -24.71 7.66 37.25
C LEU A 6 -24.47 6.42 36.37
N LEU A 7 -24.73 6.54 35.07
CA LEU A 7 -24.14 5.63 34.10
C LEU A 7 -23.58 6.46 32.94
N MET A 8 -22.56 7.25 33.26
CA MET A 8 -21.68 7.85 32.27
C MET A 8 -20.76 6.72 31.79
N LEU A 9 -21.31 5.83 30.97
CA LEU A 9 -20.57 4.80 30.25
C LEU A 9 -19.71 5.55 29.23
N LEU A 10 -18.48 5.86 29.60
CA LEU A 10 -17.44 6.31 28.69
C LEU A 10 -17.23 5.21 27.65
N THR A 11 -17.96 5.29 26.55
CA THR A 11 -17.54 4.71 25.29
C THR A 11 -16.36 5.55 24.80
N LEU A 12 -15.16 5.28 25.33
CA LEU A 12 -13.92 5.56 24.59
C LEU A 12 -13.98 4.68 23.34
N SER A 13 -14.59 5.20 22.29
CA SER A 13 -14.39 4.71 20.94
C SER A 13 -12.92 4.96 20.59
N LEU A 14 -12.07 3.95 20.84
CA LEU A 14 -10.72 3.90 20.31
C LEU A 14 -10.84 4.05 18.80
N SER A 15 -10.55 5.26 18.33
CA SER A 15 -10.48 5.55 16.90
C SER A 15 -9.20 4.90 16.43
N VAL A 16 -9.30 3.69 15.90
CA VAL A 16 -8.23 3.07 15.15
C VAL A 16 -8.07 3.92 13.89
N PHE A 17 -7.11 4.85 13.90
CA PHE A 17 -6.87 5.76 12.78
C PHE A 17 -6.08 5.01 11.73
N ALA A 18 -6.79 4.54 10.70
CA ALA A 18 -6.14 4.06 9.49
C ALA A 18 -5.26 5.18 8.91
N THR A 19 -3.98 4.90 8.70
CA THR A 19 -3.03 5.85 8.13
C THR A 19 -2.84 5.53 6.64
N GLU A 20 -3.05 6.53 5.77
CA GLU A 20 -2.83 6.40 4.33
C GLU A 20 -1.56 7.12 3.90
N SER A 21 -0.79 6.49 2.99
CA SER A 21 0.39 7.09 2.38
C SER A 21 0.52 6.69 0.91
N VAL A 22 0.98 7.64 0.07
CA VAL A 22 1.31 7.34 -1.33
C VAL A 22 2.71 6.74 -1.37
N ILE A 23 2.80 5.49 -1.81
CA ILE A 23 4.07 4.73 -1.83
C ILE A 23 4.67 4.65 -3.23
N LEU A 24 3.87 4.87 -4.27
CA LEU A 24 4.33 4.98 -5.65
C LEU A 24 3.42 5.91 -6.43
N THR A 25 3.99 6.69 -7.35
CA THR A 25 3.23 7.54 -8.28
C THR A 25 3.70 7.27 -9.70
N LYS A 26 2.74 7.12 -10.61
CA LYS A 26 2.99 7.09 -12.05
C LYS A 26 2.13 8.14 -12.74
N THR A 27 2.76 9.00 -13.54
CA THR A 27 2.08 9.98 -14.37
C THR A 27 2.20 9.57 -15.83
N TYR A 28 1.10 9.64 -16.57
CA TYR A 28 1.01 9.20 -17.98
C TYR A 28 0.03 10.07 -18.77
N ASN A 29 0.00 9.90 -20.08
CA ASN A 29 -0.86 10.74 -20.92
C ASN A 29 -2.33 10.43 -20.66
N LYS A 30 -3.20 11.40 -20.92
CA LYS A 30 -4.65 11.26 -20.67
C LYS A 30 -5.31 10.10 -21.46
N ASN A 31 -4.71 9.70 -22.57
CA ASN A 31 -5.22 8.66 -23.47
C ASN A 31 -4.75 7.26 -23.08
N ASP A 32 -3.66 7.15 -22.31
CA ASP A 32 -3.13 5.87 -21.86
C ASP A 32 -3.94 5.39 -20.64
N LYS A 33 -3.87 4.09 -20.37
CA LYS A 33 -4.60 3.48 -19.25
C LYS A 33 -3.66 2.60 -18.44
N TRP A 34 -3.27 3.06 -17.25
CA TRP A 34 -2.45 2.26 -16.34
C TRP A 34 -3.23 1.85 -15.11
N GLU A 35 -3.04 0.60 -14.70
CA GLU A 35 -3.72 0.02 -13.53
C GLU A 35 -2.73 -0.70 -12.62
N LEU A 36 -3.06 -0.76 -11.32
CA LEU A 36 -2.38 -1.64 -10.38
C LEU A 36 -2.79 -3.08 -10.69
N TYR A 37 -1.88 -3.85 -11.31
CA TYR A 37 -2.17 -5.22 -11.72
C TYR A 37 -1.92 -6.23 -10.60
N ARG A 38 -0.80 -6.08 -9.88
CA ARG A 38 -0.45 -7.00 -8.79
C ARG A 38 0.39 -6.33 -7.71
N THR A 39 0.15 -6.73 -6.46
CA THR A 39 1.00 -6.39 -5.31
C THR A 39 1.44 -7.67 -4.61
N GLN A 40 2.70 -7.75 -4.24
CA GLN A 40 3.24 -8.88 -3.48
C GLN A 40 4.20 -8.40 -2.41
N TYR A 41 4.05 -8.90 -1.18
CA TYR A 41 5.10 -8.80 -0.18
C TYR A 41 6.34 -9.60 -0.61
N LYS A 42 7.51 -9.04 -0.34
CA LYS A 42 8.81 -9.69 -0.49
C LYS A 42 9.67 -9.37 0.72
N VAL A 43 10.59 -10.27 1.04
CA VAL A 43 11.51 -10.11 2.17
C VAL A 43 12.91 -10.53 1.77
N ASN A 44 13.88 -9.97 2.48
CA ASN A 44 15.23 -10.47 2.60
C ASN A 44 15.44 -10.79 4.07
N THR A 45 15.41 -12.08 4.40
CA THR A 45 15.50 -12.60 5.76
C THR A 45 16.88 -12.37 6.37
N ASP A 46 17.94 -12.27 5.56
CA ASP A 46 19.31 -12.11 6.04
C ASP A 46 19.57 -10.67 6.51
N LEU A 47 18.91 -9.70 5.86
CA LEU A 47 19.06 -8.27 6.12
C LEU A 47 17.93 -7.68 6.97
N GLY A 48 16.91 -8.46 7.35
CA GLY A 48 15.74 -7.96 8.08
C GLY A 48 14.90 -6.96 7.28
N ARG A 49 14.90 -7.04 5.94
CA ARG A 49 14.22 -6.08 5.05
C ARG A 49 12.96 -6.66 4.44
N ALA A 50 11.94 -5.84 4.29
CA ALA A 50 10.71 -6.17 3.55
C ALA A 50 10.36 -5.06 2.56
N TRP A 51 9.62 -5.40 1.51
CA TRP A 51 9.14 -4.45 0.50
C TRP A 51 7.92 -5.00 -0.24
N PHE A 52 7.21 -4.12 -0.94
CA PHE A 52 6.23 -4.49 -1.95
C PHE A 52 6.89 -4.62 -3.32
N LYS A 53 6.62 -5.72 -4.03
CA LYS A 53 6.72 -5.78 -5.50
C LYS A 53 5.38 -5.31 -6.05
N ILE A 54 5.38 -4.16 -6.72
CA ILE A 54 4.22 -3.55 -7.36
C ILE A 54 4.38 -3.74 -8.87
N GLU A 55 3.38 -4.33 -9.50
CA GLU A 55 3.34 -4.54 -10.96
C GLU A 55 2.18 -3.69 -11.49
N LEU A 56 2.52 -2.72 -12.34
CA LEU A 56 1.57 -1.89 -13.05
C LEU A 56 1.44 -2.40 -14.47
N ALA A 57 0.23 -2.39 -15.03
CA ALA A 57 0.00 -2.81 -16.41
C ALA A 57 -0.56 -1.67 -17.24
N ASP A 58 -0.08 -1.55 -18.48
CA ASP A 58 -0.72 -0.74 -19.50
C ASP A 58 -1.89 -1.53 -20.09
N MET A 59 -3.08 -0.99 -19.92
CA MET A 59 -4.37 -1.53 -20.36
C MET A 59 -4.91 -0.74 -21.56
N SER A 60 -4.05 -0.01 -22.27
CA SER A 60 -4.41 0.75 -23.46
C SER A 60 -4.83 -0.20 -24.59
N PRO A 61 -5.96 0.05 -25.27
CA PRO A 61 -6.56 -0.92 -26.19
C PRO A 61 -5.80 -1.11 -27.51
N PHE A 62 -4.77 -0.32 -27.78
CA PHE A 62 -4.04 -0.29 -29.05
C PHE A 62 -2.56 -0.64 -28.92
N ASP A 63 -2.07 -0.88 -27.71
CA ASP A 63 -0.68 -1.22 -27.44
C ASP A 63 -0.58 -2.67 -26.94
N ASP A 64 0.58 -3.31 -27.16
CA ASP A 64 0.88 -4.59 -26.52
C ASP A 64 0.83 -4.42 -25.00
N LEU A 65 0.35 -5.45 -24.27
CA LEU A 65 0.33 -5.43 -22.81
C LEU A 65 1.75 -5.23 -22.26
N ASP A 66 2.02 -4.03 -21.75
CA ASP A 66 3.28 -3.68 -21.10
C ASP A 66 3.13 -3.73 -19.58
N TYR A 67 4.19 -4.19 -18.91
CA TYR A 67 4.24 -4.34 -17.47
C TYR A 67 5.43 -3.58 -16.89
N GLN A 68 5.15 -2.77 -15.87
CA GLN A 68 6.17 -2.07 -15.10
C GLN A 68 6.25 -2.61 -13.68
N ASP A 69 7.40 -3.17 -13.35
CA ASP A 69 7.72 -3.62 -11.99
C ASP A 69 8.38 -2.49 -11.19
N ALA A 70 7.93 -2.31 -9.95
CA ALA A 70 8.52 -1.43 -8.96
C ALA A 70 8.75 -2.18 -7.64
N ARG A 71 9.90 -1.92 -7.03
CA ARG A 71 10.22 -2.35 -5.66
C ARG A 71 10.11 -1.16 -4.74
N VAL A 72 9.17 -1.20 -3.81
CA VAL A 72 8.86 -0.08 -2.92
C VAL A 72 8.90 -0.55 -1.47
N MET A 73 9.72 0.12 -0.66
CA MET A 73 9.80 -0.06 0.78
C MET A 73 9.25 1.21 1.44
N PRO A 74 7.98 1.21 1.88
CA PRO A 74 7.40 2.32 2.63
C PRO A 74 8.20 2.60 3.90
N GLU A 75 8.11 3.83 4.39
CA GLU A 75 8.73 4.22 5.65
C GLU A 75 8.22 3.34 6.80
N GLY A 76 9.13 2.93 7.69
CA GLY A 76 8.81 2.04 8.80
C GLY A 76 8.59 0.58 8.42
N MET A 77 8.67 0.18 7.14
CA MET A 77 8.55 -1.22 6.74
C MET A 77 9.82 -2.01 7.00
N TYR A 78 9.71 -3.14 7.70
CA TYR A 78 10.82 -4.06 7.94
C TYR A 78 10.35 -5.52 8.09
N PHE A 79 11.31 -6.46 8.10
CA PHE A 79 11.05 -7.85 8.43
C PHE A 79 11.62 -8.14 9.83
N ASP A 80 10.73 -8.43 10.77
CA ASP A 80 11.11 -8.86 12.12
C ASP A 80 11.61 -10.31 12.07
N GLN A 81 12.91 -10.50 12.26
CA GLN A 81 13.54 -11.83 12.23
C GLN A 81 13.19 -12.69 13.44
N ALA A 82 12.80 -12.09 14.57
CA ALA A 82 12.48 -12.82 15.79
C ALA A 82 11.08 -13.45 15.71
N THR A 83 10.11 -12.71 15.18
CA THR A 83 8.73 -13.21 15.03
C THR A 83 8.47 -13.82 13.65
N GLY A 84 9.25 -13.44 12.64
CA GLY A 84 9.02 -13.83 11.25
C GLY A 84 7.92 -13.01 10.58
N ASP A 85 7.70 -11.77 11.03
CA ASP A 85 6.63 -10.91 10.55
C ASP A 85 7.15 -9.76 9.67
N ILE A 86 6.29 -9.31 8.77
CA ILE A 86 6.48 -8.08 8.01
C ILE A 86 5.71 -6.98 8.72
N MET A 87 6.46 -6.02 9.23
CA MET A 87 5.96 -4.92 10.05
C MET A 87 5.97 -3.63 9.24
N ILE A 88 5.04 -2.73 9.51
CA ILE A 88 5.13 -1.31 9.18
C ILE A 88 4.85 -0.53 10.46
N ASN A 89 5.87 0.14 10.98
CA ASN A 89 5.84 0.68 12.35
C ASN A 89 5.47 -0.43 13.34
N ASP A 90 4.38 -0.27 14.10
CA ASP A 90 3.91 -1.22 15.11
C ASP A 90 2.84 -2.21 14.57
N THR A 91 2.53 -2.18 13.27
CA THR A 91 1.47 -3.01 12.67
C THR A 91 2.03 -4.22 11.93
N VAL A 92 1.53 -5.41 12.26
CA VAL A 92 1.82 -6.66 11.53
C VAL A 92 1.02 -6.68 10.23
N CYS A 93 1.67 -6.46 9.10
CA CYS A 93 1.05 -6.45 7.77
C CYS A 93 0.97 -7.85 7.14
N ALA A 94 1.94 -8.70 7.42
CA ALA A 94 1.95 -10.08 6.95
C ALA A 94 2.81 -10.95 7.88
N THR A 95 2.50 -12.23 7.95
CA THR A 95 3.29 -13.23 8.70
C THR A 95 3.99 -14.16 7.72
N THR A 96 5.17 -14.65 8.06
CA THR A 96 5.88 -15.61 7.21
C THR A 96 5.91 -17.00 7.83
N LYS A 97 5.78 -18.03 6.99
CA LYS A 97 5.99 -19.42 7.40
C LYS A 97 7.02 -20.06 6.50
N SER A 98 8.13 -20.48 7.10
CA SER A 98 9.18 -21.20 6.40
C SER A 98 8.87 -22.69 6.32
N SER A 99 9.11 -23.27 5.15
CA SER A 99 9.17 -24.71 4.93
C SER A 99 10.56 -25.07 4.41
N ARG A 100 10.93 -26.36 4.41
CA ARG A 100 12.25 -26.84 3.92
C ARG A 100 12.65 -26.35 2.52
N ARG A 101 11.71 -25.89 1.68
CA ARG A 101 11.97 -25.49 0.28
C ARG A 101 11.57 -24.06 -0.07
N TYR A 102 10.76 -23.40 0.74
CA TYR A 102 10.26 -22.05 0.41
C TYR A 102 9.73 -21.34 1.65
N LEU A 103 9.79 -20.01 1.62
CA LEU A 103 9.13 -19.10 2.54
C LEU A 103 7.77 -18.68 1.95
N LYS A 104 6.67 -18.89 2.68
CA LYS A 104 5.35 -18.37 2.33
C LYS A 104 5.05 -17.13 3.17
N ILE A 105 4.43 -16.13 2.55
CA ILE A 105 4.00 -14.88 3.19
C ILE A 105 2.47 -14.84 3.18
N TYR A 106 1.88 -14.56 4.34
CA TYR A 106 0.43 -14.52 4.57
C TYR A 106 0.03 -13.13 5.03
N PRO A 107 -0.61 -12.30 4.18
CA PRO A 107 -1.14 -11.01 4.58
C PRO A 107 -2.13 -11.14 5.74
N THR A 108 -2.07 -10.24 6.71
CA THR A 108 -3.00 -10.22 7.85
C THR A 108 -4.29 -9.49 7.53
N GLY A 109 -4.27 -8.58 6.55
CA GLY A 109 -5.36 -7.66 6.24
C GLY A 109 -5.25 -6.30 6.96
N ASN A 110 -4.27 -6.13 7.85
CA ASN A 110 -4.04 -4.84 8.53
C ASN A 110 -3.42 -3.79 7.61
N CYS A 111 -2.85 -4.21 6.48
CA CYS A 111 -2.22 -3.31 5.51
C CYS A 111 -2.77 -3.62 4.12
N GLU A 112 -3.37 -2.61 3.50
CA GLU A 112 -4.00 -2.70 2.18
C GLU A 112 -3.27 -1.79 1.19
N VAL A 113 -3.05 -2.30 -0.03
CA VAL A 113 -2.46 -1.51 -1.12
C VAL A 113 -3.47 -1.39 -2.25
N ARG A 114 -3.82 -0.16 -2.62
CA ARG A 114 -4.79 0.15 -3.67
C ARG A 114 -4.25 1.16 -4.66
N GLY A 115 -4.76 1.12 -5.89
CA GLY A 115 -4.49 2.13 -6.91
C GLY A 115 -5.60 3.17 -6.95
N GLU A 116 -5.24 4.45 -7.04
CA GLU A 116 -6.18 5.55 -7.23
C GLU A 116 -5.71 6.46 -8.38
N GLU A 117 -6.55 6.59 -9.41
CA GLU A 117 -6.29 7.47 -10.55
C GLU A 117 -6.91 8.85 -10.32
N ARG A 118 -6.15 9.90 -10.61
CA ARG A 118 -6.65 11.27 -10.68
C ARG A 118 -6.12 12.01 -11.91
N LYS A 119 -6.85 13.03 -12.36
CA LYS A 119 -6.35 13.98 -13.36
C LYS A 119 -5.50 15.03 -12.68
N VAL A 120 -4.37 15.36 -13.29
CA VAL A 120 -3.49 16.44 -12.83
C VAL A 120 -3.15 17.38 -13.97
N GLN A 121 -3.06 18.67 -13.65
CA GLN A 121 -2.54 19.67 -14.56
C GLN A 121 -1.07 19.89 -14.23
N ILE A 122 -0.21 19.81 -15.25
CA ILE A 122 1.22 20.02 -15.14
C ILE A 122 1.55 21.24 -15.99
N ASP A 123 2.16 22.23 -15.36
CA ASP A 123 2.76 23.37 -16.04
C ASP A 123 4.22 23.02 -16.36
N ASP A 124 4.57 22.99 -17.65
CA ASP A 124 5.94 22.73 -18.11
C ASP A 124 6.76 24.01 -18.34
N GLY A 125 6.22 25.17 -17.95
CA GLY A 125 6.80 26.49 -18.17
C GLY A 125 6.38 27.15 -19.48
N TYR A 126 5.66 26.45 -20.35
CA TYR A 126 5.13 26.95 -21.62
C TYR A 126 3.63 26.71 -21.75
N ASN A 127 3.15 25.54 -21.34
CA ASN A 127 1.77 25.09 -21.47
C ASN A 127 1.27 24.40 -20.19
N ILE A 128 -0.04 24.49 -19.96
CA ILE A 128 -0.74 23.67 -18.97
C ILE A 128 -1.24 22.40 -19.67
N ILE A 129 -0.64 21.26 -19.34
CA ILE A 129 -0.98 19.95 -19.92
C ILE A 129 -1.77 19.14 -18.90
N THR A 130 -2.91 18.58 -19.33
CA THR A 130 -3.67 17.62 -18.49
C THR A 130 -3.14 16.21 -18.69
N LYS A 131 -2.68 15.59 -17.60
CA LYS A 131 -2.22 14.20 -17.52
C LYS A 131 -3.07 13.40 -16.54
N LYS A 132 -2.88 12.08 -16.54
CA LYS A 132 -3.39 11.20 -15.50
C LYS A 132 -2.26 10.83 -14.55
N GLN A 133 -2.60 10.62 -13.29
CA GLN A 133 -1.70 10.21 -12.24
C GLN A 133 -2.33 9.04 -11.48
N LEU A 134 -1.67 7.88 -11.53
CA LEU A 134 -1.97 6.72 -10.71
C LEU A 134 -1.11 6.78 -9.44
N ASN A 135 -1.77 6.89 -8.29
CA ASN A 135 -1.15 6.77 -6.98
C ASN A 135 -1.39 5.38 -6.44
N ILE A 136 -0.33 4.72 -6.01
CA ILE A 136 -0.44 3.50 -5.22
C ILE A 136 -0.40 3.90 -3.77
N ILE A 137 -1.51 3.65 -3.07
CA ILE A 137 -1.76 4.07 -1.71
C ILE A 137 -1.66 2.84 -0.82
N LEU A 138 -0.89 2.95 0.26
CA LEU A 138 -0.86 2.02 1.36
C LEU A 138 -1.74 2.57 2.49
N THR A 139 -2.69 1.77 2.94
CA THR A 139 -3.49 2.01 4.14
C THR A 139 -3.05 1.04 5.23
N VAL A 140 -2.67 1.55 6.40
CA VAL A 140 -2.30 0.76 7.60
C VAL A 140 -3.37 0.99 8.67
N ASN A 141 -4.06 -0.08 9.07
CA ASN A 141 -5.13 -0.10 10.06
C ASN A 141 -4.61 -0.44 11.46
#